data_AF-A0A349ZXG5-F1
#
_entry.id   AF-A0A349ZXG5-F1
#
_cell.length_a   1.000
_cell.length_b   1.000
_cell.length_c   1.000
_cell.angle_alpha   90.00
_cell.angle_beta   90.00
_cell.angle_gamma   90.00
#
_symmetry.space_group_name_H-M   'P 1'
#
loop_
_entity.id
_entity.type
_entity.pdbx_description
1 polymer ?
#
loop_
_entity_poly.entity_id
_entity_poly.type
_entity_poly.pdbx_seq_one_letter_code
_entity_poly.pdbx_strand_id
1 'polypeptide(L)' 'NLGNLIGKGYTVKSAIQSMNMIAEGYYAADSVYHTAREKNMHTPIIDTIYGVLYEEKNAETEYEKLTLLLN' A
#
# COMPACT_ATOMS: atom_id res chain seq x y z
N ASN A 1 7.69 9.48 -7.31
CA ASN A 1 7.75 8.16 -6.63
C ASN A 1 6.37 7.50 -6.75
N LEU A 2 6.26 6.20 -6.50
CA LEU A 2 5.00 5.44 -6.67
C LEU A 2 3.84 6.02 -5.85
N GLY A 3 4.08 6.30 -4.57
CA GLY A 3 3.06 6.82 -3.65
C GLY A 3 2.41 8.14 -4.12
N ASN A 4 3.20 9.08 -4.66
CA ASN A 4 2.65 10.35 -5.16
C ASN A 4 1.72 10.17 -6.37
N LEU A 5 1.94 9.15 -7.21
CA LEU A 5 1.06 8.87 -8.35
C LEU A 5 -0.24 8.25 -7.86
N ILE A 6 -0.16 7.28 -6.95
CA ILE A 6 -1.35 6.65 -6.34
C ILE A 6 -2.19 7.71 -5.61
N GLY A 7 -1.57 8.58 -4.81
CA GLY A 7 -2.28 9.67 -4.12
C GLY A 7 -2.91 10.72 -5.04
N LYS A 8 -2.50 10.78 -6.32
CA LYS A 8 -3.15 11.62 -7.35
C LYS A 8 -4.28 10.90 -8.09
N GLY A 9 -4.62 9.67 -7.70
CA GLY A 9 -5.69 8.87 -8.29
C GLY A 9 -5.25 7.94 -9.42
N TYR A 10 -3.95 7.77 -9.66
CA TYR A 10 -3.47 6.76 -10.61
C TYR A 10 -3.67 5.36 -10.04
N THR A 11 -4.05 4.41 -10.89
CA THR A 11 -4.02 2.99 -10.51
C THR A 11 -2.60 2.54 -10.26
N VAL A 12 -2.40 1.56 -9.37
CA VAL A 12 -1.07 0.98 -9.08
C VAL A 12 -0.35 0.57 -10.36
N LYS A 13 -1.06 -0.11 -11.27
CA LYS A 13 -0.53 -0.52 -12.57
C LYS A 13 -0.06 0.67 -13.42
N SER A 14 -0.91 1.69 -13.61
CA SER A 14 -0.54 2.86 -14.42
C SER A 14 0.62 3.64 -13.80
N ALA A 15 0.67 3.71 -12.47
CA ALA A 15 1.74 4.36 -11.74
C ALA A 15 3.08 3.63 -11.93
N ILE A 16 3.11 2.30 -11.82
CA ILE A 16 4.31 1.49 -12.08
C ILE A 16 4.77 1.62 -13.54
N GLN A 17 3.84 1.56 -14.50
CA GLN A 17 4.17 1.70 -15.93
C GLN A 17 4.71 3.09 -16.30
N SER A 18 4.34 4.12 -15.55
CA SER A 18 4.78 5.51 -15.78
C SER A 18 6.16 5.81 -15.19
N MET A 19 6.73 4.89 -14.41
CA MET A 19 8.02 5.09 -13.74
C MET A 19 9.17 4.52 -14.58
N ASN A 20 10.24 5.31 -14.73
CA ASN A 20 11.51 4.85 -15.31
C ASN A 20 12.36 4.05 -14.32
N MET A 21 11.82 3.71 -13.15
CA MET A 21 12.54 3.04 -12.08
C MET A 21 11.66 2.01 -11.39
N ILE A 22 12.29 0.99 -10.79
CA ILE A 22 11.59 -0.06 -10.05
C ILE A 22 11.06 0.52 -8.74
N ALA A 23 9.80 0.22 -8.42
CA ALA A 23 9.22 0.57 -7.13
C ALA A 23 9.54 -0.52 -6.10
N GLU A 24 10.73 -0.47 -5.48
CA GLU A 24 11.15 -1.46 -4.47
C GLU A 24 10.17 -1.60 -3.31
N GLY A 25 9.62 -0.46 -2.85
CA GLY A 25 8.60 -0.42 -1.80
C GLY A 25 7.32 -1.19 -2.13
N TYR A 26 7.01 -1.40 -3.42
CA TYR A 26 5.90 -2.25 -3.84
C TYR A 26 6.14 -3.68 -3.38
N TYR A 27 7.26 -4.29 -3.79
CA TYR A 27 7.61 -5.67 -3.46
C TYR A 27 7.93 -5.85 -1.96
N ALA A 28 8.56 -4.85 -1.34
CA ALA A 28 8.82 -4.89 0.10
C ALA A 28 7.52 -4.96 0.92
N ALA A 29 6.48 -4.22 0.52
CA ALA A 29 5.19 -4.25 1.22
C ALA A 29 4.53 -5.64 1.19
N ASP A 30 4.61 -6.36 0.07
CA ASP A 30 4.10 -7.73 -0.05
C ASP A 30 4.81 -8.70 0.90
N SER A 31 6.14 -8.66 0.88
CA SER A 31 6.96 -9.52 1.75
C SER A 31 6.72 -9.24 3.24
N VAL A 32 6.63 -7.96 3.63
CA VAL A 32 6.39 -7.56 5.02
C VAL A 32 4.97 -7.94 5.46
N TYR A 33 3.97 -7.76 4.60
CA TYR A 33 2.59 -8.16 4.88
C TYR A 33 2.50 -9.66 5.19
N HIS A 34 3.01 -10.50 4.29
CA HIS A 34 2.99 -11.95 4.49
C HIS A 34 3.74 -12.38 5.76
N THR A 35 4.92 -11.80 6.01
CA THR A 35 5.69 -12.07 7.24
C THR A 35 4.92 -11.68 8.50
N ALA A 36 4.22 -10.53 8.50
CA ALA A 36 3.42 -10.07 9.63
C ALA A 36 2.23 -11.01 9.88
N ARG A 37 1.57 -11.50 8.82
CA ARG A 37 0.47 -12.48 8.90
C ARG A 37 0.94 -13.81 9.47
N GLU A 38 2.07 -14.34 8.99
CA GLU A 38 2.67 -15.57 9.53
C GLU A 38 2.97 -15.47 11.02
N LYS A 39 3.42 -14.29 11.47
CA LYS A 39 3.74 -14.03 12.87
C LYS A 39 2.54 -13.58 13.71
N ASN A 40 1.33 -13.55 13.15
CA ASN A 40 0.12 -13.05 13.79
C ASN A 40 0.29 -11.65 14.40
N MET A 41 1.08 -10.80 13.75
CA MET A 41 1.32 -9.43 14.20
C MET A 41 0.17 -8.52 13.77
N HIS A 42 -0.24 -7.64 14.67
CA HIS A 42 -1.19 -6.57 14.33
C HIS A 42 -0.43 -5.40 13.71
N THR A 43 -0.54 -5.24 12.39
CA THR A 43 0.22 -4.24 11.62
C THR A 43 -0.70 -3.40 10.73
N PRO A 44 -1.56 -2.55 11.32
CA PRO A 44 -2.61 -1.85 10.59
C PRO A 44 -2.09 -0.98 9.44
N ILE A 45 -0.91 -0.37 9.60
CA ILE A 45 -0.27 0.43 8.55
C ILE A 45 0.13 -0.46 7.36
N ILE A 46 0.70 -1.64 7.62
CA ILE A 46 1.10 -2.58 6.56
C ILE A 46 -0.14 -3.14 5.87
N ASP A 47 -1.19 -3.46 6.63
CA ASP A 47 -2.47 -3.94 6.11
C ASP A 47 -3.10 -2.90 5.16
N THR A 48 -3.09 -1.62 5.55
CA THR A 48 -3.56 -0.52 4.70
C THR A 48 -2.73 -0.37 3.44
N ILE A 49 -1.39 -0.38 3.54
CA ILE A 49 -0.51 -0.27 2.38
C ILE A 49 -0.73 -1.44 1.42
N TYR A 50 -0.80 -2.67 1.94
CA TYR A 50 -1.04 -3.87 1.14
C TYR A 50 -2.39 -3.81 0.42
N GLY A 51 -3.45 -3.40 1.13
CA GLY A 51 -4.78 -3.25 0.55
C GLY A 51 -4.81 -2.26 -0.64
N VAL A 52 -4.10 -1.15 -0.54
CA VAL A 52 -3.99 -0.17 -1.64
C VAL A 52 -3.18 -0.72 -2.80
N LEU A 53 -2.04 -1.37 -2.53
CA LEU A 53 -1.09 -1.80 -3.56
C LEU A 53 -1.50 -3.08 -4.29
N TYR A 54 -2.13 -4.03 -3.60
CA TYR A 54 -2.37 -5.39 -4.09
C TYR A 54 -3.85 -5.76 -4.19
N GLU A 55 -4.71 -5.12 -3.40
CA GLU A 55 -6.16 -5.38 -3.40
C GLU A 55 -6.96 -4.28 -4.10
N GLU A 56 -6.27 -3.34 -4.75
CA GLU A 56 -6.85 -2.19 -5.48
C GLU A 56 -7.83 -1.34 -4.64
N LYS A 57 -7.63 -1.31 -3.32
CA LYS A 57 -8.45 -0.48 -2.45
C LYS A 57 -8.17 1.01 -2.68
N ASN A 58 -9.22 1.82 -2.53
CA ASN A 58 -9.09 3.27 -2.65
C ASN A 58 -8.21 3.82 -1.53
N ALA A 59 -7.13 4.53 -1.90
CA ALA A 59 -6.14 5.03 -0.96
C ALA A 59 -6.73 6.04 0.03
N GLU A 60 -7.56 6.98 -0.41
CA GLU A 60 -8.17 7.98 0.46
C GLU A 60 -9.03 7.31 1.55
N THR A 61 -9.95 6.43 1.13
CA THR A 61 -10.82 5.70 2.05
C THR A 61 -10.05 4.82 3.04
N GLU A 62 -8.99 4.13 2.60
CA GLU A 62 -8.22 3.26 3.51
C GLU A 62 -7.38 4.07 4.52
N TYR A 63 -6.84 5.22 4.12
CA TYR A 63 -6.09 6.08 5.05
C TYR A 63 -7.00 6.83 6.03
N GLU A 64 -8.24 7.17 5.64
CA GLU A 64 -9.26 7.66 6.59
C GLU A 64 -9.56 6.61 7.66
N LYS A 65 -9.80 5.34 7.26
CA LYS A 65 -10.00 4.23 8.20
C LYS A 65 -8.78 4.01 9.10
N LEU A 66 -7.58 4.06 8.54
CA LEU A 66 -6.34 3.91 9.30
C LEU A 66 -6.19 5.03 10.35
N THR A 67 -6.52 6.26 9.98
CA THR A 67 -6.48 7.41 10.89
C THR A 67 -7.44 7.21 12.07
N LEU A 68 -8.65 6.71 11.82
CA LEU A 68 -9.61 6.40 12.89
C LEU A 68 -9.14 5.24 13.79
N LEU A 69 -8.38 4.29 13.26
CA LEU A 69 -7.87 3.15 14.00
C LEU A 69 -6.66 3.48 14.89
N LEU A 70 -5.83 4.44 14.47
CA LEU A 70 -4.60 4.83 15.18
C LEU A 70 -4.79 5.94 16.22
N ASN A 71 -5.95 6.61 16.21
CA ASN A 71 -6.33 7.63 17.19
C ASN A 71 -7.14 7.02 18.34
#